data_AF-A0AAW7YZW0-F1
#
_entry.id   AF-A0AAW7YZW0-F1
#
_cell.length_a   1.000
_cell.length_b   1.000
_cell.length_c   1.000
_cell.angle_alpha   90.00
_cell.angle_beta   90.00
_cell.angle_gamma   90.00
#
_symmetry.space_group_name_H-M   'P 1'
#
loop_
_entity.id
_entity.type
_entity.pdbx_description
1 polymer ?
#
loop_
_entity_poly.entity_id
_entity_poly.type
_entity_poly.pdbx_seq_one_letter_code
_entity_poly.pdbx_strand_id
1 'polypeptide(L)' 'GLSLSAGVQQDNFLGTGNRAGINVSTNKYSKNFDVNFTDPYFTKDGVSFGGRFYYTDFEASKADIVDYNNETIGLRGTLG' A
#
# COMPACT_ATOMS: atom_id res chain seq x y z
N GLY A 1 15.98 -10.24 11.96
CA GLY A 1 15.89 -8.81 11.57
C GLY A 1 14.63 -8.22 12.18
N LEU A 2 14.64 -6.95 12.55
CA LEU A 2 13.46 -6.25 13.07
C LEU A 2 12.71 -5.59 11.92
N SER A 3 11.42 -5.92 11.77
CA SER A 3 10.50 -5.22 10.88
C SER A 3 9.45 -4.49 11.72
N LEU A 4 9.21 -3.23 11.39
CA LEU A 4 8.20 -2.37 12.00
C LEU A 4 7.14 -2.06 10.96
N SER A 5 5.88 -2.27 11.29
CA SER A 5 4.76 -1.89 10.44
C SER A 5 3.77 -1.06 11.24
N ALA A 6 3.28 0.02 10.64
CA ALA A 6 2.25 0.88 11.21
C ALA A 6 1.25 1.21 10.10
N GLY A 7 -0.03 1.15 10.42
CA GLY A 7 -1.07 1.47 9.47
C GLY A 7 -2.33 1.94 10.17
N VAL A 8 -3.08 2.78 9.47
CA VAL A 8 -4.42 3.22 9.85
C VAL A 8 -5.37 2.83 8.75
N GLN A 9 -6.50 2.26 9.13
CA GLN A 9 -7.57 1.93 8.21
C GLN A 9 -8.88 2.42 8.80
N GLN A 10 -9.66 3.10 7.97
CA GLN A 10 -10.96 3.62 8.31
C GLN A 10 -12.01 3.02 7.39
N ASP A 11 -12.88 2.23 7.98
CA ASP A 11 -14.10 1.76 7.34
C ASP A 11 -15.16 2.88 7.37
N ASN A 12 -16.03 2.89 6.36
CA ASN A 12 -17.05 3.93 6.17
C ASN A 12 -16.45 5.34 6.23
N PHE A 13 -15.36 5.55 5.50
CA PHE A 13 -14.62 6.82 5.45
C PHE A 13 -15.60 7.96 5.13
N LEU A 14 -15.70 8.92 6.04
CA LEU A 14 -16.61 10.07 5.96
C LEU A 14 -18.11 9.72 5.79
N GLY A 15 -18.55 8.52 6.18
CA GLY A 15 -19.95 8.10 6.04
C GLY A 15 -20.34 7.68 4.61
N THR A 16 -19.38 7.51 3.71
CA THR A 16 -19.63 7.20 2.29
C THR A 16 -19.78 5.71 1.98
N GLY A 17 -19.57 4.82 2.96
CA GLY A 17 -19.53 3.36 2.78
C GLY A 17 -18.17 2.84 2.29
N ASN A 18 -17.26 3.73 1.91
CA ASN A 18 -15.94 3.39 1.38
C ASN A 18 -14.94 3.06 2.48
N ARG A 19 -13.86 2.38 2.11
CA ARG A 19 -12.73 2.08 2.98
C ARG A 19 -11.49 2.78 2.49
N ALA A 20 -10.82 3.50 3.39
CA ALA A 20 -9.55 4.15 3.11
C ALA A 20 -8.50 3.66 4.11
N GLY A 21 -7.28 3.43 3.65
CA GLY A 21 -6.20 2.98 4.52
C GLY A 21 -4.84 3.48 4.05
N ILE A 22 -3.97 3.72 5.03
CA ILE A 22 -2.57 4.06 4.82
C ILE A 22 -1.75 3.09 5.66
N ASN A 23 -0.76 2.46 5.05
CA ASN A 23 0.12 1.51 5.69
C ASN A 23 1.57 1.84 5.36
N VAL A 24 2.44 1.70 6.35
CA VAL A 24 3.88 1.89 6.24
C VAL A 24 4.54 0.69 6.87
N SER A 25 5.49 0.07 6.18
CA SER A 25 6.31 -0.98 6.75
C SER A 25 7.77 -0.73 6.44
N THR A 26 8.62 -0.84 7.46
CA THR A 26 10.05 -0.62 7.36
C THR A 26 10.80 -1.78 7.98
N ASN A 27 11.83 -2.24 7.29
CA ASN A 27 12.71 -3.30 7.72
C ASN A 27 14.15 -2.89 7.36
N LYS A 28 15.13 -3.67 7.82
CA LYS A 28 16.56 -3.41 7.64
C LYS A 28 16.99 -3.15 6.18
N TYR A 29 16.23 -3.66 5.21
CA TYR A 29 16.54 -3.63 3.78
C TYR A 29 15.42 -3.04 2.90
N SER A 30 14.23 -2.77 3.45
CA SER A 30 13.08 -2.38 2.64
C SER A 30 12.17 -1.44 3.41
N LYS A 31 11.73 -0.39 2.74
CA LYS A 31 10.69 0.54 3.19
C LYS A 31 9.55 0.48 2.20
N ASN A 32 8.34 0.26 2.69
CA ASN A 32 7.13 0.21 1.90
C ASN A 32 6.13 1.22 2.46
N PHE A 33 5.46 1.91 1.56
CA PHE A 33 4.39 2.84 1.85
C PHE A 33 3.23 2.52 0.90
N ASP A 34 2.04 2.38 1.45
CA ASP A 34 0.86 1.94 0.74
C ASP A 34 -0.33 2.79 1.14
N VAL A 35 -1.02 3.36 0.14
CA VAL A 35 -2.31 4.02 0.31
C VAL A 35 -3.33 3.23 -0.49
N ASN A 36 -4.43 2.85 0.15
CA ASN A 36 -5.50 2.13 -0.50
C ASN A 36 -6.85 2.80 -0.25
N PHE A 37 -7.70 2.70 -1.26
CA PHE A 37 -9.08 3.09 -1.23
C PHE A 37 -9.92 1.98 -1.86
N THR A 38 -11.04 1.63 -1.27
CA THR A 38 -11.94 0.60 -1.80
C THR A 38 -13.37 1.06 -1.63
N ASP A 39 -14.09 1.12 -2.74
CA ASP A 39 -15.54 1.28 -2.80
C ASP A 39 -16.17 -0.11 -3.02
N PRO A 40 -16.83 -0.70 -2.01
CA PRO A 40 -17.46 -2.01 -2.13
C PRO A 40 -18.74 -2.00 -2.98
N TYR A 41 -19.34 -0.82 -3.25
CA TYR A 41 -20.60 -0.67 -3.98
C TYR A 41 -20.46 0.34 -5.11
N PHE A 42 -19.36 0.25 -5.85
CA PHE A 42 -19.09 1.12 -6.99
C PHE A 42 -20.20 1.02 -8.05
N THR A 43 -20.75 -0.19 -8.22
CA THR A 43 -22.02 -0.40 -8.95
C THR A 43 -23.12 -0.90 -8.02
N LYS A 44 -24.38 -0.67 -8.43
CA LYS A 44 -25.56 -1.18 -7.71
C LYS A 44 -25.60 -2.70 -7.61
N ASP A 45 -24.91 -3.38 -8.54
CA ASP A 45 -24.85 -4.84 -8.61
C ASP A 45 -23.83 -5.44 -7.63
N GLY A 46 -23.15 -4.60 -6.82
CA GLY A 46 -22.17 -5.04 -5.83
C GLY A 46 -20.76 -5.22 -6.39
N VAL A 47 -20.46 -4.63 -7.55
CA VAL A 47 -19.07 -4.57 -8.04
C VAL A 47 -18.30 -3.58 -7.19
N SER A 48 -17.16 -4.03 -6.68
CA SER A 48 -16.21 -3.25 -5.92
C SER A 48 -15.15 -2.64 -6.84
N PHE A 49 -14.75 -1.41 -6.51
CA PHE A 49 -13.63 -0.73 -7.13
C PHE A 49 -12.58 -0.39 -6.08
N GLY A 50 -11.36 -0.86 -6.31
CA GLY A 50 -10.21 -0.63 -5.44
C GLY A 50 -9.11 0.15 -6.16
N GLY A 51 -8.59 1.18 -5.51
CA GLY A 51 -7.36 1.87 -5.89
C GLY A 51 -6.28 1.62 -4.85
N ARG A 52 -5.07 1.28 -5.28
CA ARG A 52 -3.89 1.20 -4.43
C ARG A 52 -2.74 1.97 -5.06
N PHE A 53 -2.19 2.91 -4.33
CA PHE A 53 -0.89 3.51 -4.59
C PHE A 53 0.13 2.85 -3.67
N TYR A 54 1.27 2.47 -4.22
CA TYR A 54 2.33 1.85 -3.45
C TYR A 54 3.69 2.39 -3.86
N TYR A 55 4.56 2.48 -2.87
CA TYR A 55 5.93 2.90 -2.97
C TYR A 55 6.79 1.93 -2.18
N THR A 56 7.81 1.38 -2.83
CA THR A 56 8.76 0.45 -2.22
C THR A 56 10.16 0.90 -2.55
N ASP A 57 10.93 1.16 -1.50
CA ASP A 57 12.37 1.43 -1.58
C ASP A 57 13.10 0.23 -1.00
N PHE A 58 13.93 -0.41 -1.83
CA PHE A 58 14.78 -1.52 -1.44
C PHE A 58 16.24 -1.11 -1.51
N GLU A 59 16.86 -1.00 -0.33
CA GLU A 59 18.20 -0.48 -0.15
C GLU A 59 19.15 -1.66 0.10
N ALA A 60 19.77 -2.16 -0.97
CA ALA A 60 20.63 -3.36 -0.93
C ALA A 60 22.03 -3.10 -0.32
N SER A 61 22.41 -1.84 -0.09
CA SER A 61 23.73 -1.40 0.42
C SER A 61 24.12 -1.95 1.80
N LYS A 62 23.23 -2.68 2.49
CA LYS A 62 23.50 -3.38 3.77
C LYS A 62 23.65 -4.89 3.62
N ALA A 63 23.74 -5.38 2.39
CA ALA A 63 23.89 -6.79 2.06
C ALA A 63 24.98 -6.98 1.01
N ASP A 64 26.25 -6.73 1.36
CA ASP A 64 27.51 -7.25 0.77
C ASP A 64 27.58 -7.51 -0.77
N ILE A 65 26.78 -6.80 -1.57
CA ILE A 65 26.63 -6.97 -3.01
C ILE A 65 26.45 -5.58 -3.61
N VAL A 66 27.02 -5.37 -4.80
CA VAL A 66 27.02 -4.14 -5.63
C VAL A 66 25.79 -3.25 -5.38
N ASP A 67 26.02 -1.99 -4.98
CA ASP A 67 24.99 -0.99 -4.64
C ASP A 67 23.90 -0.90 -5.71
N TYR A 68 22.75 -1.53 -5.44
CA TYR A 68 21.55 -1.41 -6.25
C TYR A 68 20.42 -0.89 -5.37
N ASN A 69 20.08 0.38 -5.53
CA ASN A 69 18.91 0.97 -4.91
C ASN A 69 17.72 0.75 -5.86
N ASN A 70 16.76 -0.09 -5.47
CA ASN A 70 15.58 -0.36 -6.29
C ASN A 70 14.38 0.37 -5.71
N GLU A 71 14.02 1.48 -6.35
CA GLU A 71 12.86 2.28 -6.02
C GLU A 71 11.72 1.94 -6.98
N THR A 72 10.61 1.46 -6.44
CA THR A 72 9.42 1.10 -7.19
C THR A 72 8.25 1.95 -6.73
N ILE A 73 7.70 2.73 -7.65
CA ILE A 73 6.47 3.50 -7.45
C ILE A 73 5.41 2.99 -8.42
N GLY A 74 4.19 2.78 -7.93
CA GLY A 74 3.13 2.22 -8.75
C GLY A 74 1.72 2.56 -8.30
N LEU A 75 0.82 2.48 -9.26
CA LEU A 75 -0.62 2.57 -9.07
C LEU A 75 -1.27 1.27 -9.54
N ARG A 76 -2.28 0.81 -8.81
CA ARG A 76 -3.06 -0.38 -9.14
C ARG A 76 -4.55 -0.08 -8.97
N GLY A 77 -5.30 -0.23 -10.06
CA GLY A 77 -6.75 -0.35 -10.04
C GLY A 77 -7.16 -1.82 -9.96
N THR A 78 -8.19 -2.13 -9.19
CA THR A 78 -8.79 -3.46 -9.09
C THR A 78 -10.30 -3.32 -9.20
N LEU A 79 -10.94 -4.15 -10.01
CA LEU A 79 -12.38 -4.31 -10.10
C LEU A 79 -12.71 -5.75 -9.74
N GLY A 80 -13.71 -5.96 -8.89
CA GLY A 80 -14.07 -7.30 -8.39
C GLY A 80 -15.50 -7.38 -7.91
#